data_AF-A0A9N9DU84-F1
#
_entry.id   AF-A0A9N9DU84-F1
#
_cell.length_a   1.000
_cell.length_b   1.000
_cell.length_c   1.000
_cell.angle_alpha   90.00
_cell.angle_beta   90.00
_cell.angle_gamma   90.00
#
_symmetry.space_group_name_H-M   'P 1'
#
loop_
_entity.id
_entity.type
_entity.pdbx_description
1 polymer ?
#
loop_
_entity_poly.entity_id
_entity_poly.type
_entity_poly.pdbx_seq_one_letter_code
_entity_poly.pdbx_strand_id
1 'polypeptide(L)'
;SMKQPIYEHNIGGGVWRLKWHPKKDYLSAACMHNGFHIIEVDGDKTMRTACSFTKHESLAYGIDWNYSDKWKIEKSSYPLLASCSFYDHVVHLW
;
A
#
# COMPACT_ATOMS: atom_id res chain seq x y z
N SER A 1 12.39 18.68 19.59
CA SER A 1 11.08 18.71 18.92
C SER A 1 11.22 18.15 17.51
N MET A 2 10.11 17.70 16.91
CA MET A 2 10.07 17.26 15.51
C MET A 2 10.05 18.50 14.61
N LYS A 3 11.18 18.81 13.95
CA LYS A 3 11.35 20.04 13.15
C LYS A 3 11.38 19.80 11.64
N GLN A 4 11.81 18.61 11.25
CA GLN A 4 11.86 18.16 9.87
C GLN A 4 11.71 16.63 9.86
N PRO A 5 11.16 16.05 8.78
CA PRO A 5 11.15 14.60 8.63
C PRO A 5 12.57 14.05 8.50
N ILE A 6 12.75 12.79 8.91
CA ILE A 6 14.03 12.09 8.73
C ILE A 6 14.16 11.65 7.27
N TYR A 7 13.04 11.29 6.64
CA TYR A 7 12.95 10.89 5.24
C TYR A 7 11.61 11.35 4.66
N GLU A 8 11.62 11.66 3.37
CA GLU A 8 10.44 11.95 2.57
C GLU A 8 10.46 11.04 1.34
N HIS A 9 9.32 10.43 1.03
CA HIS A 9 9.16 9.62 -0.17
C HIS A 9 7.93 10.11 -0.93
N ASN A 10 8.15 10.67 -2.12
CA ASN A 10 7.06 11.20 -2.93
C ASN A 10 6.46 10.09 -3.80
N ILE A 11 5.21 9.76 -3.50
CA ILE A 11 4.43 8.76 -4.26
C ILE A 11 3.34 9.38 -5.13
N GLY A 12 3.30 10.71 -5.24
CA GLY A 12 2.32 11.44 -6.04
C GLY A 12 0.86 11.35 -5.53
N GLY A 13 0.04 12.29 -5.99
CA GLY A 13 -1.37 12.39 -5.60
C GLY A 13 -1.60 12.73 -4.11
N GLY A 14 -2.86 12.72 -3.69
CA GLY A 14 -3.25 12.90 -2.30
C GLY A 14 -3.20 11.58 -1.53
N VAL A 15 -2.19 11.38 -0.69
CA VAL A 15 -2.09 10.23 0.21
C VAL A 15 -3.06 10.41 1.37
N TRP A 16 -3.96 9.46 1.59
CA TRP A 16 -5.00 9.61 2.61
C TRP A 16 -5.23 8.33 3.43
N ARG A 17 -4.74 7.17 2.97
CA ARG A 17 -4.72 5.92 3.73
C ARG A 17 -3.35 5.26 3.61
N LEU A 18 -2.74 4.98 4.76
CA LEU A 18 -1.49 4.23 4.90
C LEU A 18 -1.72 3.02 5.80
N LYS A 19 -1.14 1.87 5.45
CA LYS A 19 -1.20 0.64 6.25
C LYS A 19 0.12 -0.12 6.20
N TRP A 20 0.72 -0.33 7.37
CA TRP A 20 1.89 -1.19 7.52
C TRP A 20 1.49 -2.66 7.38
N HIS A 21 2.32 -3.42 6.68
CA HIS A 21 2.23 -4.86 6.71
C HIS A 21 2.54 -5.35 8.14
N PRO A 22 1.80 -6.34 8.67
CA PRO A 22 1.90 -6.77 10.07
C PRO A 22 3.26 -7.35 10.52
N LYS A 23 4.21 -7.56 9.60
CA LYS A 23 5.40 -8.42 9.82
C LYS A 23 6.58 -8.14 8.88
N LYS A 24 6.33 -7.47 7.75
CA LYS A 24 7.33 -7.12 6.74
C LYS A 24 7.42 -5.61 6.71
N ASP A 25 8.53 -5.08 6.26
CA ASP A 25 8.73 -3.64 6.15
C ASP A 25 8.11 -3.08 4.86
N TYR A 26 6.83 -3.38 4.67
CA TYR A 26 6.02 -2.86 3.58
C TYR A 26 4.98 -1.88 4.11
N LEU A 27 4.91 -0.72 3.47
CA LEU A 27 3.89 0.29 3.70
C LEU A 27 3.01 0.38 2.45
N SER A 28 1.75 0.02 2.57
CA SER A 28 0.78 0.22 1.50
C SER A 28 0.13 1.59 1.60
N ALA A 29 -0.03 2.26 0.46
CA ALA A 29 -0.66 3.57 0.36
C ALA A 29 -1.82 3.53 -0.64
N ALA A 30 -2.95 4.13 -0.26
CA ALA A 30 -3.98 4.56 -1.19
C ALA A 30 -3.82 6.06 -1.45
N CYS A 31 -3.64 6.42 -2.71
CA CYS A 31 -3.44 7.78 -3.19
C CYS A 31 -4.63 8.16 -4.06
N MET A 32 -5.44 9.13 -3.60
CA MET A 32 -6.75 9.49 -4.17
C MET A 32 -6.79 9.44 -5.69
N HIS A 33 -5.85 10.11 -6.36
CA HIS A 33 -5.74 10.19 -7.82
C HIS A 33 -4.52 9.47 -8.41
N ASN A 34 -3.76 8.74 -7.59
CA ASN A 34 -2.58 8.02 -8.06
C ASN A 34 -2.63 6.52 -7.77
N GLY A 35 -3.81 5.99 -7.45
CA GLY A 35 -4.01 4.55 -7.26
C GLY A 35 -3.42 4.04 -5.95
N PHE A 36 -2.91 2.81 -5.97
CA PHE A 36 -2.37 2.11 -4.81
C PHE A 36 -0.90 1.83 -5.00
N HIS A 37 -0.10 1.98 -3.95
CA HIS A 37 1.34 1.73 -4.00
C HIS A 37 1.78 0.88 -2.82
N ILE A 38 2.73 -0.02 -3.06
CA ILE A 38 3.47 -0.71 -2.00
C ILE A 38 4.86 -0.11 -1.95
N ILE A 39 5.23 0.36 -0.76
CA ILE A 39 6.51 0.97 -0.48
C ILE A 39 7.28 0.01 0.40
N GLU A 40 8.44 -0.42 -0.08
CA GLU A 40 9.45 -1.13 0.70
C GLU A 40 10.24 -0.10 1.51
N VAL A 41 10.34 -0.35 2.81
CA VAL A 41 11.02 0.52 3.76
C VAL A 41 12.15 -0.28 4.38
N ASP A 42 13.37 -0.06 3.92
CA ASP A 42 14.51 -0.83 4.43
C ASP A 42 14.93 -0.36 5.83
N GLY A 43 15.65 -1.21 6.56
CA GLY A 43 16.15 -0.92 7.91
C GLY A 43 17.14 0.26 7.97
N ASP A 44 17.75 0.62 6.84
CA ASP A 44 18.55 1.84 6.66
C ASP A 44 17.69 3.09 6.35
N LYS A 45 16.36 2.92 6.39
CA LYS A 45 15.32 3.93 6.17
C LYS A 45 15.27 4.47 4.75
N THR A 46 15.78 3.73 3.77
CA THR A 46 15.46 4.00 2.38
C THR A 46 14.04 3.55 2.06
N MET A 47 13.34 4.33 1.23
CA MET A 47 11.98 4.04 0.79
C MET A 47 11.96 3.86 -0.72
N ARG A 48 11.38 2.75 -1.18
CA ARG A 48 11.30 2.38 -2.58
C ARG A 48 9.88 1.95 -2.90
N THR A 49 9.31 2.46 -3.99
CA THR A 49 8.04 1.92 -4.50
C THR A 49 8.30 0.55 -5.14
N ALA A 50 7.83 -0.51 -4.49
CA ALA A 50 7.97 -1.89 -4.94
C ALA A 50 7.00 -2.21 -6.08
N CYS A 51 5.75 -1.77 -5.97
CA CYS A 51 4.75 -1.91 -7.03
C CYS A 51 3.62 -0.86 -6.92
N SER A 52 2.89 -0.67 -8.01
CA SER A 52 1.81 0.30 -8.13
C SER A 52 0.63 -0.30 -8.91
N PHE A 53 -0.59 0.07 -8.52
CA PHE A 53 -1.82 -0.22 -9.26
C PHE A 53 -2.63 1.05 -9.49
N THR A 54 -2.70 1.50 -10.75
CA THR A 54 -3.27 2.79 -11.15
C THR A 54 -4.47 2.67 -12.10
N LYS A 55 -5.07 1.48 -12.25
CA LYS A 55 -6.16 1.23 -13.22
C LYS A 55 -7.56 1.55 -12.70
N HIS A 56 -7.68 2.27 -11.58
CA HIS A 56 -8.99 2.70 -11.08
C HIS A 56 -9.51 3.88 -11.89
N GLU A 57 -10.83 3.94 -12.09
CA GLU A 57 -11.46 5.06 -12.82
C GLU A 57 -11.75 6.25 -11.91
N SER A 58 -11.94 6.01 -10.61
CA SER A 58 -12.24 7.02 -9.59
C SER A 58 -11.17 7.10 -8.50
N LEU A 59 -11.57 7.21 -7.22
CA LEU A 59 -10.68 7.38 -6.08
C LEU A 59 -10.22 6.06 -5.47
N ALA A 60 -8.92 5.94 -5.23
CA ALA A 60 -8.35 4.86 -4.44
C ALA A 60 -8.80 4.98 -2.97
N TYR A 61 -9.83 4.22 -2.55
CA TYR A 61 -10.58 4.46 -1.30
C TYR A 61 -10.29 3.48 -0.13
N GLY A 62 -9.68 2.33 -0.34
CA GLY A 62 -9.36 1.46 0.79
C GLY A 62 -8.17 0.60 0.47
N ILE A 63 -7.34 0.37 1.49
CA ILE A 63 -6.24 -0.56 1.42
C ILE A 63 -6.02 -1.18 2.80
N ASP A 64 -5.88 -2.50 2.87
CA ASP A 64 -5.53 -3.21 4.11
C ASP A 64 -4.86 -4.55 3.83
N TRP A 65 -3.98 -4.94 4.75
CA TRP A 65 -3.27 -6.21 4.69
C TRP A 65 -4.07 -7.31 5.36
N ASN A 66 -3.93 -8.53 4.87
CA ASN A 66 -4.32 -9.70 5.64
C ASN A 66 -3.29 -9.95 6.77
N TYR A 67 -3.79 -10.17 7.98
CA TYR A 67 -2.95 -10.39 9.16
C TYR A 67 -2.66 -11.88 9.43
N SER A 68 -3.24 -12.79 8.64
CA SER A 68 -3.15 -14.22 8.87
C SER A 68 -1.99 -14.85 8.10
N ASP A 69 -1.17 -15.64 8.77
CA ASP A 69 -0.16 -16.48 8.12
C ASP A 69 -0.75 -17.70 7.40
N LYS A 70 -2.07 -17.90 7.53
CA LYS A 70 -2.79 -19.01 6.89
C LYS A 70 -3.03 -18.76 5.40
N TRP A 71 -2.90 -17.51 4.94
CA TRP A 71 -2.97 -17.22 3.51
C TRP A 71 -1.73 -17.79 2.83
N LYS A 72 -1.93 -18.87 2.09
CA LYS A 72 -0.93 -19.47 1.21
C LYS A 72 -1.66 -19.90 -0.04
N ILE A 73 -1.41 -19.22 -1.15
CA ILE A 73 -1.73 -19.78 -2.46
C ILE A 73 -0.64 -20.82 -2.75
N GLU A 74 -1.03 -21.99 -3.25
CA GLU A 74 -0.19 -23.20 -3.41
C GLU A 74 1.17 -23.00 -4.12
N LYS A 75 1.42 -21.83 -4.72
CA LYS A 75 2.67 -21.47 -5.41
C LYS A 75 3.27 -20.11 -5.03
N SER A 76 2.75 -19.43 -4.00
CA SER A 76 3.18 -18.06 -3.65
C SER A 76 3.21 -17.84 -2.13
N SER A 77 4.32 -17.29 -1.65
CA SER A 77 4.51 -16.79 -0.28
C SER A 77 4.23 -15.29 -0.13
N TYR A 78 3.58 -14.68 -1.13
CA TYR A 78 3.22 -13.26 -1.10
C TYR A 78 2.06 -13.00 -0.13
N PRO A 79 2.11 -11.88 0.60
CA PRO A 79 1.03 -11.51 1.51
C PRO A 79 -0.22 -11.10 0.73
N LEU A 80 -1.40 -11.38 1.30
CA LEU A 80 -2.67 -10.94 0.74
C LEU A 80 -2.92 -9.47 1.10
N LEU A 81 -3.30 -8.68 0.09
CA LEU A 81 -3.71 -7.30 0.24
C LEU A 81 -5.09 -7.10 -0.40
N ALA A 82 -5.95 -6.35 0.26
CA ALA A 82 -7.20 -5.87 -0.33
C ALA A 82 -7.08 -4.38 -0.65
N SER A 83 -7.51 -3.97 -1.84
CA SER A 83 -7.77 -2.58 -2.16
C SER A 83 -9.21 -2.39 -2.65
N CYS A 84 -9.77 -1.20 -2.46
CA CYS A 84 -11.13 -0.91 -2.93
C CYS A 84 -11.30 0.53 -3.38
N SER A 85 -12.26 0.73 -4.27
CA SER A 85 -12.77 2.05 -4.62
C SER A 85 -14.25 2.07 -4.29
N PHE A 86 -14.63 2.97 -3.39
CA PHE A 86 -16.03 3.17 -3.02
C PHE A 86 -16.84 3.60 -4.25
N TYR A 87 -16.28 4.45 -5.10
CA TYR A 87 -16.94 5.03 -6.26
C TYR A 87 -17.05 4.05 -7.43
N ASP A 88 -16.06 3.18 -7.60
CA ASP A 88 -16.10 2.17 -8.67
C ASP A 88 -16.91 0.93 -8.24
N HIS A 89 -17.35 0.85 -6.99
CA HIS A 89 -18.01 -0.32 -6.40
C HIS A 89 -17.20 -1.63 -6.53
N VAL A 90 -15.86 -1.56 -6.47
CA VAL A 90 -14.98 -2.73 -6.62
C VAL A 90 -14.05 -2.93 -5.43
N VAL A 91 -13.75 -4.21 -5.18
CA VAL A 91 -12.67 -4.67 -4.31
C VAL A 91 -11.74 -5.55 -5.14
N HIS A 92 -10.45 -5.27 -5.08
CA HIS A 92 -9.39 -6.11 -5.65
C HIS A 92 -8.63 -6.82 -4.53
N LEU A 93 -8.32 -8.09 -4.75
CA LEU A 93 -7.44 -8.88 -3.89
C LEU A 93 -6.16 -9.19 -4.66
N TRP A 94 -5.03 -8.99 -4.00
CA TRP A 94 -3.68 -9.13 -4.56
C TRP A 94 -2.88 -10.18 -3.82
#